data_AF-A0A806CS12-F1
#
_entry.id   AF-A0A806CS12-F1
#
_cell.length_a   1.000
_cell.length_b   1.000
_cell.length_c   1.000
_cell.angle_alpha   90.00
_cell.angle_beta   90.00
_cell.angle_gamma   90.00
#
_symmetry.space_group_name_H-M   'P 1'
#
loop_
_entity.id
_entity.type
_entity.pdbx_description
1 polymer ?
#
loop_
_entity_poly.entity_id
_entity_poly.type
_entity_poly.pdbx_seq_one_letter_code
_entity_poly.pdbx_strand_id
1 'polypeptide(L)'
;MSASLRERIKFLLEQILKNCGLNDYVVQEEYLSPLGSAIRETGRRVDIAVLRKENGELKPYLYIECKEQKTSGSAEDKLFRALEEAKRDRLLGVHSIVVFSGAGFRQSYERWAMVEGFVREEYADLWFKRFFCRE
;
A
#
# COMPACT_ATOMS: atom_id res chain seq x y z
N MET A 1 -11.66 -9.59 -18.26
CA MET A 1 -10.93 -8.36 -17.85
C MET A 1 -9.95 -8.77 -16.76
N SER A 2 -8.70 -8.31 -16.83
CA SER A 2 -7.73 -8.51 -15.74
C SER A 2 -8.20 -7.76 -14.50
N ALA A 3 -8.13 -8.38 -13.32
CA ALA A 3 -8.30 -7.69 -12.04
C ALA A 3 -7.33 -6.49 -11.96
N SER A 4 -7.71 -5.43 -11.25
CA SER A 4 -6.87 -4.26 -10.97
C SER A 4 -5.75 -4.59 -9.98
N LEU A 5 -4.67 -3.79 -9.96
CA LEU A 5 -3.59 -3.98 -8.97
C LEU A 5 -4.10 -4.00 -7.53
N ARG A 6 -5.04 -3.11 -7.18
CA ARG A 6 -5.65 -3.05 -5.85
C ARG A 6 -6.32 -4.36 -5.46
N GLU A 7 -7.14 -4.91 -6.35
CA GLU A 7 -7.83 -6.19 -6.11
C GLU A 7 -6.84 -7.35 -5.95
N ARG A 8 -5.79 -7.40 -6.77
CA ARG A 8 -4.76 -8.45 -6.69
C ARG A 8 -3.98 -8.37 -5.37
N ILE A 9 -3.57 -7.17 -4.97
CA ILE A 9 -2.84 -6.95 -3.71
C ILE A 9 -3.72 -7.21 -2.49
N LYS A 10 -4.97 -6.78 -2.51
CA LYS A 10 -5.94 -7.08 -1.45
C LYS A 10 -6.13 -8.58 -1.29
N PHE A 11 -6.40 -9.29 -2.38
CA PHE A 11 -6.60 -10.73 -2.36
C PHE A 11 -5.36 -11.45 -1.80
N LEU A 12 -4.17 -11.09 -2.26
CA LEU A 12 -2.91 -11.64 -1.76
C LEU A 12 -2.74 -11.39 -0.25
N LEU A 13 -3.01 -10.18 0.20
CA LEU A 13 -2.91 -9.78 1.60
C LEU A 13 -3.88 -10.56 2.49
N GLU A 14 -5.15 -10.69 2.09
CA GLU A 14 -6.15 -11.48 2.81
C GLU A 14 -5.74 -12.95 2.93
N GLN A 15 -5.20 -13.54 1.86
CA GLN A 15 -4.68 -14.91 1.91
C GLN A 15 -3.50 -15.04 2.88
N ILE A 16 -2.56 -14.10 2.86
CA ILE A 16 -1.38 -14.12 3.75
C ILE A 16 -1.81 -13.98 5.20
N LEU A 17 -2.67 -13.01 5.53
CA LEU A 17 -3.16 -12.80 6.90
C LEU A 17 -3.88 -14.04 7.42
N LYS A 18 -4.73 -14.66 6.60
CA LYS A 18 -5.41 -15.92 6.93
C LYS A 18 -4.42 -17.05 7.18
N ASN A 19 -3.45 -17.23 6.27
CA ASN A 19 -2.46 -18.31 6.37
C ASN A 19 -1.53 -18.15 7.57
N CYS A 20 -1.29 -16.93 8.02
CA CYS A 20 -0.46 -16.63 9.19
C CYS A 20 -1.29 -16.55 10.49
N GLY A 21 -2.57 -16.95 10.47
CA GLY A 21 -3.42 -17.01 11.66
C GLY A 21 -3.78 -15.64 12.26
N LEU A 22 -3.64 -14.56 11.49
CA LEU A 22 -3.79 -13.18 11.94
C LEU A 22 -5.26 -12.72 11.88
N ASN A 23 -6.14 -13.40 12.61
CA ASN A 23 -7.59 -13.17 12.59
C ASN A 23 -8.02 -11.80 13.18
N ASP A 24 -7.15 -11.15 13.94
CA ASP A 24 -7.41 -9.81 14.50
C ASP A 24 -7.16 -8.68 13.50
N TYR A 25 -6.74 -9.00 12.28
CA TYR A 25 -6.49 -8.03 11.21
C TYR A 25 -7.64 -8.03 10.21
N VAL A 26 -8.07 -6.83 9.81
CA VAL A 26 -9.15 -6.61 8.84
C VAL A 26 -8.62 -5.76 7.70
N VAL A 27 -8.88 -6.18 6.46
CA VAL A 27 -8.50 -5.43 5.26
C VAL A 27 -9.70 -4.61 4.77
N GLN A 28 -9.48 -3.31 4.51
CA GLN A 28 -10.48 -2.40 3.95
C GLN A 28 -9.94 -1.70 2.71
N GLU A 29 -10.81 -1.44 1.73
CA GLU A 29 -10.49 -0.66 0.54
C GLU A 29 -11.01 0.76 0.65
N GLU A 30 -10.35 1.69 -0.04
CA GLU A 30 -10.76 3.11 -0.11
C GLU A 30 -10.98 3.73 1.27
N TYR A 31 -10.17 3.31 2.24
CA TYR A 31 -10.29 3.66 3.64
C TYR A 31 -9.99 5.14 3.85
N LEU A 32 -10.90 5.84 4.53
CA LEU A 32 -10.71 7.25 4.87
C LEU A 32 -9.72 7.36 6.02
N SER A 33 -8.49 7.80 5.72
CA SER A 33 -7.43 7.96 6.71
C SER A 33 -7.78 9.08 7.69
N PRO A 34 -7.76 8.82 9.02
CA PRO A 34 -7.94 9.84 10.03
C PRO A 34 -6.76 10.82 10.11
N LEU A 35 -5.63 10.51 9.47
CA LEU A 35 -4.40 11.33 9.49
C LEU A 35 -4.42 12.50 8.50
N GLY A 36 -5.46 12.57 7.66
CA GLY A 36 -5.57 13.56 6.59
C GLY A 36 -4.59 13.29 5.43
N SER A 37 -4.20 14.34 4.72
CA SER A 37 -3.31 14.30 3.57
C SER A 37 -2.09 15.20 3.81
N ALA A 38 -0.93 14.80 3.32
CA ALA A 38 0.25 15.66 3.24
C ALA A 38 0.14 16.71 2.12
N ILE A 39 -0.73 16.45 1.14
CA ILE A 39 -0.73 17.13 -0.16
C ILE A 39 -2.04 17.87 -0.43
N ARG A 40 -3.14 17.46 0.21
CA ARG A 40 -4.48 18.03 0.04
C ARG A 40 -5.02 18.57 1.37
N GLU A 41 -5.85 19.59 1.29
CA GLU A 41 -6.52 20.20 2.46
C GLU A 41 -7.74 19.39 2.95
N THR A 42 -8.15 18.34 2.22
CA THR A 42 -9.33 17.51 2.50
C THR A 42 -8.96 16.05 2.82
N GLY A 43 -9.93 15.28 3.33
CA GLY A 43 -9.74 13.89 3.74
C GLY A 43 -9.14 13.00 2.64
N ARG A 44 -8.22 12.10 3.03
CA ARG A 44 -7.51 11.19 2.13
C ARG A 44 -8.08 9.79 2.22
N ARG A 45 -8.35 9.18 1.06
CA ARG A 45 -8.60 7.75 0.97
C ARG A 45 -7.31 7.03 0.56
N VAL A 46 -6.96 5.98 1.29
CA VAL A 46 -5.89 5.06 0.90
C VAL A 46 -6.48 3.89 0.13
N ASP A 47 -5.75 3.35 -0.85
CA ASP A 47 -6.27 2.26 -1.66
C ASP A 47 -6.62 1.04 -0.82
N ILE A 48 -5.73 0.62 0.09
CA ILE A 48 -5.95 -0.47 1.03
C ILE A 48 -5.45 -0.06 2.42
N ALA A 49 -6.23 -0.37 3.45
CA ALA A 49 -5.81 -0.30 4.84
C ALA A 49 -5.94 -1.67 5.51
N VAL A 50 -4.90 -2.10 6.21
CA VAL A 50 -4.96 -3.18 7.18
C VAL A 50 -5.18 -2.55 8.54
N LEU A 51 -6.30 -2.90 9.15
CA LEU A 51 -6.65 -2.48 10.50
C LEU A 51 -6.38 -3.63 11.46
N ARG A 52 -5.83 -3.34 12.64
CA ARG A 52 -5.63 -4.30 13.72
C ARG A 52 -6.63 -4.03 14.83
N LYS A 53 -7.26 -5.09 15.34
CA LYS A 53 -8.12 -5.00 16.51
C LYS A 53 -7.28 -4.83 17.78
N GLU A 54 -7.48 -3.73 18.48
CA GLU A 54 -6.82 -3.40 19.74
C GLU A 54 -7.88 -2.89 20.74
N ASN A 55 -8.01 -3.54 21.90
CA ASN A 55 -8.99 -3.18 22.93
C ASN A 55 -10.44 -3.05 22.44
N GLY A 56 -10.81 -3.83 21.41
CA GLY A 56 -12.15 -3.80 20.82
C GLY A 56 -12.33 -2.80 19.68
N GLU A 57 -11.34 -1.94 19.41
CA GLU A 57 -11.36 -0.95 18.33
C GLU A 57 -10.46 -1.38 17.17
N LEU A 58 -10.86 -1.04 15.94
CA LEU A 58 -10.02 -1.23 14.76
C LEU A 58 -9.12 -0.01 14.55
N LYS A 59 -7.82 -0.21 14.65
CA LYS A 59 -6.83 0.85 14.43
C LYS A 59 -6.02 0.61 13.16
N PRO A 60 -5.68 1.65 12.39
CA PRO A 60 -4.78 1.52 11.25
C PRO A 60 -3.43 0.92 11.65
N TYR A 61 -3.04 -0.14 10.95
CA TYR A 61 -1.74 -0.80 11.14
C TYR A 61 -0.82 -0.61 9.93
N LEU A 62 -1.36 -0.85 8.73
CA LEU A 62 -0.63 -0.68 7.46
C LEU A 62 -1.53 -0.02 6.42
N TYR A 63 -1.03 1.03 5.76
CA TYR A 63 -1.60 1.58 4.53
C TYR A 63 -0.81 1.10 3.32
N ILE A 64 -1.54 0.86 2.23
CA ILE A 64 -0.96 0.45 0.96
C ILE A 64 -1.59 1.31 -0.12
N GLU A 65 -0.76 2.07 -0.82
CA GLU A 65 -1.15 2.81 -2.02
C GLU A 65 -0.76 1.99 -3.26
N CYS A 66 -1.68 1.79 -4.20
CA CYS A 66 -1.46 1.03 -5.41
C CYS A 66 -1.22 1.97 -6.61
N LYS A 67 -0.19 1.69 -7.42
CA LYS A 67 0.15 2.47 -8.62
C LYS A 67 0.39 1.55 -9.81
N GLU A 68 -0.59 1.46 -10.70
CA GLU A 68 -0.49 0.66 -11.93
C GLU A 68 -0.36 1.58 -13.16
N GLN A 69 0.62 1.30 -14.02
CA GLN A 69 0.79 2.03 -15.27
C GLN A 69 1.02 1.07 -16.45
N LYS A 70 0.07 1.02 -17.38
CA LYS A 70 0.10 0.12 -18.54
C LYS A 70 0.80 0.71 -19.76
N THR A 71 0.71 2.03 -19.95
CA THR A 71 1.33 2.77 -21.06
C THR A 71 2.15 3.93 -20.54
N SER A 72 3.17 4.35 -21.28
CA SER A 72 4.00 5.51 -20.92
C SER A 72 3.16 6.79 -20.82
N GLY A 73 3.43 7.63 -19.82
CA GLY A 73 2.67 8.86 -19.53
C GLY A 73 3.16 9.53 -18.23
N SER A 74 2.52 10.63 -17.83
CA SER A 74 2.92 11.52 -16.73
C SER A 74 2.69 10.97 -15.30
N ALA A 75 2.78 9.66 -15.09
CA ALA A 75 2.53 9.07 -13.77
C ALA A 75 3.68 9.28 -12.76
N GLU A 76 4.72 10.01 -13.13
CA GLU A 76 5.87 10.34 -12.28
C GLU A 76 5.42 11.14 -11.06
N ASP A 77 4.60 12.18 -11.25
CA ASP A 77 4.01 12.98 -10.16
C ASP A 77 3.17 12.13 -9.20
N LYS A 78 2.57 11.04 -9.69
CA LYS A 78 1.74 10.16 -8.84
C LYS A 78 2.61 9.34 -7.88
N LEU A 79 3.82 8.96 -8.28
CA LEU A 79 4.76 8.25 -7.42
C LEU A 79 5.33 9.18 -6.34
N PHE A 80 5.74 10.39 -6.70
CA PHE A 80 6.24 11.38 -5.72
C PHE A 80 5.18 11.71 -4.67
N ARG A 81 3.93 11.93 -5.09
CA ARG A 81 2.84 12.19 -4.14
C ARG A 81 2.59 11.01 -3.21
N ALA A 82 2.61 9.78 -3.76
CA ALA A 82 2.44 8.57 -2.95
C ALA A 82 3.58 8.40 -1.92
N LEU A 83 4.82 8.76 -2.28
CA LEU A 83 5.96 8.74 -1.37
C LEU A 83 5.78 9.71 -0.20
N GLU A 84 5.43 10.96 -0.47
CA GLU A 84 5.28 11.99 0.58
C GLU A 84 4.13 11.66 1.54
N GLU A 85 3.03 11.15 1.01
CA GLU A 85 1.94 10.62 1.81
C GLU A 85 2.38 9.42 2.69
N ALA A 86 3.10 8.45 2.12
CA ALA A 86 3.60 7.30 2.87
C ALA A 86 4.65 7.68 3.92
N LYS A 87 5.48 8.71 3.66
CA LYS A 87 6.40 9.27 4.67
C LYS A 87 5.62 9.89 5.83
N ARG A 88 4.59 10.70 5.54
CA ARG A 88 3.75 11.32 6.57
C ARG A 88 3.04 10.27 7.42
N ASP A 89 2.43 9.27 6.81
CA ASP A 89 1.75 8.19 7.54
C ASP A 89 2.71 7.51 8.54
N ARG A 90 3.93 7.20 8.09
CA ARG A 90 4.98 6.61 8.92
C ARG A 90 5.39 7.53 10.07
N LEU A 91 5.53 8.83 9.82
CA LEU A 91 5.83 9.83 10.87
C LEU A 91 4.70 9.93 11.91
N LEU A 92 3.46 9.70 11.51
CA LEU A 92 2.28 9.73 12.37
C LEU A 92 1.96 8.36 13.00
N GLY A 93 2.85 7.37 12.85
CA GLY A 93 2.79 6.10 13.55
C GLY A 93 2.05 4.97 12.84
N VAL A 94 1.66 5.14 11.56
CA VAL A 94 1.04 4.08 10.77
C VAL A 94 2.03 3.59 9.70
N HIS A 95 2.25 2.27 9.62
CA HIS A 95 3.09 1.75 8.53
C HIS A 95 2.45 2.09 7.18
N SER A 96 3.25 2.46 6.18
CA SER A 96 2.72 2.84 4.88
C SER A 96 3.70 2.49 3.78
N ILE A 97 3.20 1.83 2.74
CA ILE A 97 3.96 1.42 1.57
C ILE A 97 3.23 1.81 0.28
N VAL A 98 4.01 1.86 -0.80
CA VAL A 98 3.46 1.99 -2.15
C VAL A 98 3.80 0.70 -2.91
N VAL A 99 2.78 0.07 -3.48
CA VAL A 99 2.92 -1.08 -4.37
C VAL A 99 2.70 -0.62 -5.80
N PHE A 100 3.61 -0.98 -6.71
CA PHE A 100 3.52 -0.56 -8.11
C PHE A 100 3.67 -1.70 -9.11
N SER A 101 3.07 -1.53 -10.28
CA SER A 101 3.06 -2.53 -11.35
C SER A 101 2.87 -1.92 -12.75
N GLY A 102 3.22 -2.69 -13.77
CA GLY A 102 2.99 -2.39 -15.19
C GLY A 102 4.21 -1.82 -15.90
N ALA A 103 4.31 -2.11 -17.20
CA ALA A 103 5.45 -1.77 -18.05
C ALA A 103 5.47 -0.30 -18.52
N GLY A 104 4.50 0.51 -18.10
CA GLY A 104 4.41 1.91 -18.50
C GLY A 104 5.36 2.84 -17.72
N PHE A 105 5.92 2.39 -16.61
CA PHE A 105 6.94 3.14 -15.88
C PHE A 105 8.28 3.06 -16.61
N ARG A 106 8.96 4.20 -16.76
CA ARG A 106 10.33 4.21 -17.28
C ARG A 106 11.25 3.55 -16.26
N GLN A 107 12.26 2.83 -16.74
CA GLN A 107 13.21 2.11 -15.88
C GLN A 107 13.91 3.00 -14.84
N SER A 108 14.16 4.29 -15.15
CA SER A 108 14.73 5.24 -14.19
C SER A 108 13.82 5.48 -12.98
N TYR A 109 12.51 5.57 -13.20
CA TYR A 109 11.52 5.75 -12.13
C TYR A 109 11.26 4.47 -11.37
N GLU A 110 11.28 3.31 -12.03
CA GLU A 110 11.22 2.04 -11.32
C GLU A 110 12.39 1.91 -10.34
N ARG A 111 13.62 2.21 -10.79
CA ARG A 111 14.80 2.18 -9.93
C ARG A 111 14.71 3.18 -8.79
N TRP A 112 14.29 4.42 -9.07
CA TRP A 112 14.07 5.43 -8.05
C TRP A 112 13.03 4.98 -7.02
N ALA A 113 11.88 4.47 -7.46
CA ALA A 113 10.81 3.98 -6.59
C ALA A 113 11.31 2.85 -5.67
N MET A 114 12.12 1.92 -6.20
CA MET A 114 12.74 0.86 -5.39
C MET A 114 13.69 1.41 -4.32
N VAL A 115 14.48 2.44 -4.64
CA VAL A 115 15.37 3.11 -3.67
C VAL A 115 14.58 3.80 -2.56
N GLU A 116 13.43 4.38 -2.88
CA GLU A 116 12.52 5.01 -1.91
C GLU A 116 11.69 3.99 -1.09
N GLY A 117 11.87 2.70 -1.35
CA GLY A 117 11.21 1.62 -0.62
C GLY A 117 9.85 1.20 -1.18
N PHE A 118 9.53 1.52 -2.44
CA PHE A 118 8.32 1.03 -3.09
C PHE A 118 8.47 -0.45 -3.43
N VAL A 119 7.36 -1.18 -3.34
CA VAL A 119 7.33 -2.63 -3.57
C VAL A 119 6.80 -2.89 -4.98
N ARG A 120 7.59 -3.54 -5.85
CA ARG A 120 7.03 -4.07 -7.10
C ARG A 120 6.07 -5.19 -6.79
N GLU A 121 4.97 -5.27 -7.52
CA GLU A 121 3.93 -6.31 -7.35
C GLU A 121 4.52 -7.73 -7.29
N GLU A 122 5.52 -8.04 -8.12
CA GLU A 122 6.20 -9.34 -8.15
C GLU A 122 6.90 -9.73 -6.82
N TYR A 123 7.21 -8.75 -5.95
CA TYR A 123 7.81 -8.96 -4.63
C TYR A 123 6.81 -8.81 -3.48
N ALA A 124 5.56 -8.47 -3.76
CA ALA A 124 4.57 -8.16 -2.73
C ALA A 124 4.31 -9.36 -1.79
N ASP A 125 4.26 -10.58 -2.34
CA ASP A 125 4.05 -11.80 -1.53
C ASP A 125 5.14 -11.99 -0.47
N LEU A 126 6.41 -11.92 -0.90
CA LEU A 126 7.55 -12.05 0.02
C LEU A 126 7.57 -10.91 1.04
N TRP A 127 7.30 -9.68 0.61
CA TRP A 127 7.26 -8.51 1.49
C TRP A 127 6.19 -8.69 2.57
N PHE A 128 4.95 -9.02 2.20
CA PHE A 128 3.85 -9.22 3.14
C PHE A 128 4.11 -10.39 4.09
N LYS A 129 4.63 -11.51 3.59
CA LYS A 129 5.00 -12.65 4.44
C LYS A 129 6.04 -12.25 5.48
N ARG A 130 7.11 -11.56 5.08
CA ARG A 130 8.16 -11.10 6.01
C ARG A 130 7.65 -10.07 7.02
N PHE A 131 6.69 -9.24 6.61
CA PHE A 131 6.11 -8.20 7.47
C PHE A 131 5.13 -8.76 8.51
N PHE A 132 4.23 -9.66 8.09
CA PHE A 132 3.14 -10.15 8.95
C PHE A 132 3.45 -11.47 9.63
N CYS A 133 4.09 -12.40 8.91
CA CYS A 133 4.30 -13.75 9.39
C CYS A 133 5.63 -13.78 10.15
N ARG A 134 5.55 -14.04 11.46
CA ARG A 134 6.73 -14.46 12.21
C ARG A 134 7.04 -15.90 11.82
N GLU A 135 8.26 -16.16 11.34
CA GLU A 135 8.80 -17.53 11.26
C GLU A 135 8.74 -18.19 12.65
#